data_AF-A0A5B9GII2-F1
#
_entry.id   AF-A0A5B9GII2-F1
#
_cell.length_a   1.000
_cell.length_b   1.000
_cell.length_c   1.000
_cell.angle_alpha   90.00
_cell.angle_beta   90.00
_cell.angle_gamma   90.00
#
_symmetry.space_group_name_H-M   'P 1'
#
loop_
_entity.id
_entity.type
_entity.pdbx_description
1 polymer ?
#
loop_
_entity_poly.entity_id
_entity_poly.type
_entity_poly.pdbx_seq_one_letter_code
_entity_poly.pdbx_strand_id
1 'polypeptide(L)' 'MSEELKSCPFCGSREISTPHPSDFNTWVHCLICMAEGPVKDTAHAAIAAWNTRAGEKA' A
#
# COMPACT_ATOMS: atom_id res chain seq x y z
N MET A 1 15.68 5.64 -2.23
CA MET A 1 15.10 5.51 -0.89
C MET A 1 13.99 4.49 -0.99
N SER A 2 14.13 3.33 -0.36
CA SER A 2 13.06 2.33 -0.31
C SER A 2 12.11 2.76 0.82
N GLU A 3 10.93 3.28 0.47
CA GLU A 3 9.92 3.58 1.49
C GLU A 3 9.41 2.26 2.08
N GLU A 4 9.65 2.05 3.37
CA GLU A 4 9.14 0.88 4.08
C GLU A 4 7.61 0.90 4.11
N LEU A 5 6.98 -0.24 3.85
CA LEU A 5 5.52 -0.34 3.80
C LEU A 5 4.93 -0.24 5.21
N LYS A 6 4.07 0.74 5.46
CA LYS A 6 3.37 0.89 6.74
C LYS A 6 2.39 -0.28 6.95
N SER A 7 2.18 -0.68 8.20
CA SER A 7 1.20 -1.71 8.58
C SER A 7 -0.23 -1.32 8.19
N CYS A 8 -1.11 -2.32 8.13
CA CYS A 8 -2.51 -2.13 7.81
C CYS A 8 -3.17 -1.16 8.80
N PRO A 9 -3.79 -0.06 8.33
CA PRO A 9 -4.41 0.92 9.20
C PRO A 9 -5.69 0.42 9.88
N PHE A 10 -6.27 -0.70 9.41
CA PHE A 10 -7.54 -1.23 9.91
C PHE A 10 -7.38 -2.34 10.94
N CYS A 11 -6.42 -3.24 10.76
CA CYS A 11 -6.20 -4.38 11.66
C CYS A 11 -4.80 -4.40 12.31
N GLY A 12 -3.90 -3.48 11.95
CA GLY A 12 -2.54 -3.41 12.49
C GLY A 12 -1.56 -4.46 11.95
N SER A 13 -2.00 -5.40 11.12
CA SER A 13 -1.13 -6.45 10.57
C SER A 13 -0.04 -5.90 9.65
N ARG A 14 1.11 -6.58 9.62
CA ARG A 14 2.22 -6.36 8.66
C ARG A 14 2.20 -7.33 7.49
N GLU A 15 1.26 -8.29 7.48
CA GLU A 15 1.03 -9.22 6.38
C GLU A 15 0.33 -8.48 5.24
N ILE A 16 1.11 -7.78 4.42
CA ILE A 16 0.65 -6.94 3.32
C ILE A 16 1.24 -7.46 2.01
N SER A 17 0.41 -7.54 0.97
CA SER A 17 0.87 -7.83 -0.38
C SER A 17 1.61 -6.63 -0.95
N THR A 18 2.90 -6.80 -1.23
CA THR A 18 3.73 -5.81 -1.93
C THR A 18 3.71 -6.06 -3.43
N PRO A 19 3.34 -5.05 -4.24
CA PRO A 19 3.39 -5.18 -5.69
C PRO A 19 4.83 -5.30 -6.20
N HIS A 20 5.02 -6.08 -7.27
CA HIS A 20 6.33 -6.27 -7.88
C HIS A 20 6.73 -5.01 -8.68
N PRO A 21 8.01 -4.61 -8.73
CA PRO A 21 8.44 -3.38 -9.40
C PRO A 21 8.03 -3.27 -10.88
N SER A 22 7.87 -4.40 -11.56
CA SER A 22 7.45 -4.45 -12.97
C SER A 22 5.92 -4.48 -13.17
N ASP A 23 5.13 -4.43 -12.10
CA ASP A 23 3.68 -4.45 -12.19
C ASP A 23 3.13 -3.09 -12.66
N PHE A 24 2.14 -3.16 -13.55
CA PHE A 24 1.33 -2.03 -13.99
C PHE A 24 -0.10 -2.19 -13.50
N ASN A 25 -0.80 -1.08 -13.25
CA ASN A 25 -2.16 -1.07 -12.69
C ASN A 25 -2.29 -1.95 -11.44
N THR A 26 -1.40 -1.71 -10.47
CA THR A 26 -1.23 -2.53 -9.27
C THR A 26 -1.69 -1.81 -8.01
N TRP A 27 -1.89 -2.56 -6.93
CA TRP A 27 -2.31 -2.03 -5.63
C TRP A 27 -1.70 -2.82 -4.48
N VAL A 28 -1.72 -2.22 -3.30
CA VAL A 28 -1.34 -2.86 -2.04
C VAL A 28 -2.61 -3.33 -1.35
N HIS A 29 -2.61 -4.53 -0.76
CA HIS A 29 -3.73 -5.00 0.06
C HIS A 29 -3.25 -5.80 1.28
N CYS A 30 -4.03 -5.77 2.35
CA CYS A 30 -3.75 -6.55 3.56
C CYS A 30 -4.23 -8.00 3.38
N LEU A 31 -3.38 -8.97 3.67
CA LEU A 31 -3.71 -10.40 3.55
C LEU A 31 -4.58 -10.93 4.70
N ILE A 32 -4.77 -10.14 5.76
CA ILE A 32 -5.56 -10.53 6.95
C ILE A 32 -6.99 -10.02 6.88
N CYS A 33 -7.17 -8.72 6.66
CA CYS A 33 -8.50 -8.09 6.66
C CYS A 33 -8.99 -7.71 5.26
N MET A 34 -8.21 -8.03 4.21
CA MET A 34 -8.53 -7.73 2.82
C MET A 34 -8.73 -6.24 2.51
N ALA A 35 -8.24 -5.34 3.37
CA ALA A 35 -8.28 -3.91 3.09
C ALA A 35 -7.40 -3.61 1.87
N GLU A 36 -7.96 -2.90 0.90
CA GLU A 36 -7.32 -2.59 -0.38
C GLU A 36 -6.95 -1.11 -0.47
N GLY A 37 -5.74 -0.86 -0.99
CA GLY A 37 -5.30 0.46 -1.40
C GLY A 37 -5.80 0.83 -2.80
N PRO A 38 -5.62 2.09 -3.21
CA PRO A 38 -5.97 2.51 -4.56
C PRO A 38 -5.05 1.88 -5.61
N VAL A 39 -5.63 1.53 -6.76
CA VAL A 39 -4.87 1.09 -7.95
C VAL A 39 -4.04 2.25 -8.49
N LYS A 40 -2.78 1.97 -8.84
CA LYS A 40 -1.82 2.92 -9.40
C LYS A 40 -1.03 2.31 -10.55
N ASP A 41 -0.49 3.18 -11.40
CA ASP A 41 0.22 2.76 -12.62
C ASP A 41 1.55 2.05 -12.32
N THR A 42 2.13 2.25 -11.13
CA THR A 42 3.40 1.66 -10.72
C THR A 42 3.35 1.14 -9.30
N ALA A 43 4.17 0.12 -8.99
CA ALA A 43 4.33 -0.40 -7.64
C ALA A 43 4.74 0.68 -6.62
N HIS A 44 5.65 1.58 -7.02
CA HIS A 44 6.09 2.67 -6.14
C HIS A 44 4.95 3.64 -5.82
N ALA A 45 4.12 3.99 -6.82
CA ALA A 45 2.95 4.84 -6.59
C ALA A 45 1.89 4.13 -5.72
N ALA A 46 1.68 2.83 -5.90
CA ALA A 46 0.77 2.04 -5.06
C ALA A 46 1.25 2.00 -3.60
N ILE A 47 2.55 1.80 -3.37
CA ILE A 47 3.17 1.82 -2.05
C ILE A 47 3.04 3.20 -1.39
N ALA A 48 3.37 4.29 -2.11
CA ALA A 48 3.27 5.65 -1.60
C ALA A 48 1.81 6.01 -1.25
N ALA A 49 0.85 5.60 -2.09
CA ALA A 49 -0.56 5.80 -1.84
C ALA A 49 -1.03 4.98 -0.63
N TRP A 50 -0.63 3.71 -0.51
CA TRP A 50 -0.90 2.89 0.66
C TRP A 50 -0.34 3.53 1.93
N ASN A 51 0.84 4.14 1.87
CA ASN A 51 1.51 4.78 3.01
C ASN A 51 0.91 6.13 3.40
N THR A 52 0.08 6.75 2.55
CA THR A 52 -0.62 8.00 2.86
C THR A 52 -1.86 7.72 3.72
N ARG A 53 -1.91 8.22 4.97
CA ARG A 53 -3.08 8.12 5.86
C ARG A 53 -3.95 9.37 5.74
N ALA A 54 -5.24 9.22 6.08
CA ALA A 54 -6.15 10.34 6.21
C ALA A 54 -5.61 11.34 7.26
N GLY A 55 -5.47 12.61 6.88
CA GLY A 55 -4.89 13.66 7.73
C GLY A 55 -3.41 13.97 7.50
N GLU A 56 -2.68 13.19 6.67
CA GLU A 56 -1.27 13.48 6.34
C GLU A 56 -1.09 14.49 5.18
N LYS A 57 -2.19 15.06 4.66
CA LYS A 57 -2.18 16.27 3.84
C LYS A 57 -3.31 17.19 4.33
N ALA A 58 -2.93 18.25 5.05
CA ALA A 58 -3.77 19.40 5.33
C ALA A 58 -3.55 20.44 4.22
#